data_AF-A0A8D0DH58-F1
#
_entry.id   AF-A0A8D0DH58-F1
#
_cell.length_a   1.000
_cell.length_b   1.000
_cell.length_c   1.000
_cell.angle_alpha   90.00
_cell.angle_beta   90.00
_cell.angle_gamma   90.00
#
_symmetry.space_group_name_H-M   'P 1'
#
loop_
_entity.id
_entity.type
_entity.pdbx_description
1 polymer ?
#
loop_
_entity_poly.entity_id
_entity_poly.type
_entity_poly.pdbx_seq_one_letter_code
_entity_poly.pdbx_strand_id
1 'polypeptide(L)'
;MPSGFCTRRQHNSKSVSHTGSRSAMKQCWAFAVVACLLHLSSDAFQRIPLKKMPSIRETLQRMALKVSDIFPSSRHTMFYLGEGHQNRTAPTILTNYLDMQYYGEISIGTPPQIFKVVFDTGSANLWVPSQQCSPLFSACISHNRYDSSKSSTYMPNGTEIVIQYAQGYIKGFLSQDIVRVADIPIIQVFAEATALTNKPFIYARFDGVLGMGYPSQAIDGVTPVFDKIISEKILSAKVFSVYYSRNSELNTGGEIILGGSDPSYYTGEFHYLSVSREGYWHIDLKGVSVESELLFCHEGCTAAVDTGSSFITGPASSVSVLMKAIGATLIEEQDYVVECKKIHLLPSISFHLGEKTYTLSGPAYVLQHSDYGKELCVVAFSGIDVPPPLGPLWFLGATFIGQYYTEFDRENNRIGFATSL
;
A
#
# COMPACT_ATOMS: atom_id res chain seq x y z
N MET A 1 -65.03 -39.79 37.44
CA MET A 1 -65.39 -40.70 38.55
C MET A 1 -64.39 -41.85 38.55
N PRO A 2 -63.74 -42.16 39.68
CA PRO A 2 -62.36 -42.67 39.70
C PRO A 2 -62.22 -44.04 40.37
N SER A 3 -61.11 -44.75 40.15
CA SER A 3 -60.59 -45.72 41.13
C SER A 3 -59.22 -46.29 40.75
N GLY A 4 -58.28 -46.29 41.69
CA GLY A 4 -57.04 -47.08 41.65
C GLY A 4 -55.84 -46.41 42.33
N PHE A 5 -55.98 -45.90 43.54
CA PHE A 5 -55.34 -46.39 44.78
C PHE A 5 -53.83 -46.68 44.74
N CYS A 6 -53.07 -45.77 45.39
CA CYS A 6 -51.72 -45.98 45.91
C CYS A 6 -51.70 -46.97 47.09
N THR A 7 -50.62 -47.75 47.20
CA THR A 7 -50.18 -48.38 48.45
C THR A 7 -48.83 -47.81 48.89
N ARG A 8 -48.76 -47.44 50.16
CA ARG A 8 -47.62 -46.83 50.86
C ARG A 8 -46.93 -47.92 51.69
N ARG A 9 -45.59 -47.99 51.69
CA ARG A 9 -44.83 -48.70 52.75
C ARG A 9 -43.72 -47.80 53.29
N GLN A 10 -43.57 -47.87 54.61
CA GLN A 10 -42.78 -47.03 55.51
C GLN A 10 -41.31 -47.45 55.64
N HIS A 11 -40.56 -46.57 56.32
CA HIS A 11 -39.29 -46.76 57.05
C HIS A 11 -38.03 -46.88 56.17
N ASN A 12 -36.92 -46.17 56.41
CA ASN A 12 -36.35 -45.83 57.71
C ASN A 12 -35.39 -44.63 57.63
N SER A 13 -35.17 -44.01 58.79
CA SER A 13 -34.25 -42.91 59.09
C SER A 13 -32.78 -43.18 58.74
N LYS A 14 -32.06 -42.13 58.28
CA LYS A 14 -30.68 -41.85 58.69
C LYS A 14 -30.37 -40.37 58.46
N SER A 15 -30.05 -39.70 59.56
CA SER A 15 -29.54 -38.33 59.64
C SER A 15 -28.10 -38.25 59.13
N VAL A 16 -27.82 -37.36 58.18
CA VAL A 16 -26.46 -36.87 57.91
C VAL A 16 -26.53 -35.35 57.86
N SER A 17 -25.90 -34.71 58.85
CA SER A 17 -25.60 -33.29 58.88
C SER A 17 -24.40 -33.00 57.98
N HIS A 18 -24.56 -32.13 56.98
CA HIS A 18 -23.41 -31.42 56.40
C HIS A 18 -23.72 -29.93 56.22
N THR A 19 -23.08 -29.17 57.11
CA THR A 19 -22.63 -27.79 56.94
C THR A 19 -21.99 -27.59 55.56
N GLY A 20 -22.52 -26.67 54.74
CA GLY A 20 -21.90 -26.37 53.46
C GLY A 20 -22.70 -25.48 52.51
N SER A 21 -23.34 -24.41 53.00
CA SER A 21 -24.11 -23.49 52.13
C SER A 21 -23.70 -22.01 52.32
N ARG A 22 -22.39 -21.74 52.23
CA ARG A 22 -21.85 -20.37 52.10
C ARG A 22 -20.69 -20.21 51.11
N SER A 23 -20.24 -21.29 50.46
CA SER A 23 -19.14 -21.24 49.47
C SER A 23 -19.63 -21.15 48.01
N ALA A 24 -20.82 -21.66 47.68
CA ALA A 24 -21.29 -21.69 46.29
C ALA A 24 -21.71 -20.31 45.73
N MET A 25 -22.13 -19.38 46.61
CA MET A 25 -22.63 -18.06 46.18
C MET A 25 -21.50 -17.02 45.95
N LYS A 26 -20.31 -17.25 46.52
CA LYS A 26 -19.11 -16.44 46.26
C LYS A 26 -18.36 -16.86 44.99
N GLN A 27 -18.56 -18.08 44.51
CA GLN A 27 -17.92 -18.60 43.30
C GLN A 27 -18.60 -18.08 42.02
N CYS A 28 -19.92 -17.86 42.03
CA CYS A 28 -20.63 -17.31 40.87
C CYS A 28 -20.27 -15.83 40.58
N TRP A 29 -19.89 -15.05 41.59
CA TRP A 29 -19.44 -13.66 41.39
C TRP A 29 -18.00 -13.58 40.86
N ALA A 30 -17.13 -14.53 41.22
CA ALA A 30 -15.78 -14.60 40.68
C ALA A 30 -15.77 -14.98 39.19
N PHE A 31 -16.67 -15.86 38.75
CA PHE A 31 -16.78 -16.23 37.33
C PHE A 31 -17.45 -15.14 36.47
N ALA A 32 -18.38 -14.34 37.02
CA ALA A 32 -18.95 -13.21 36.29
C ALA A 32 -17.95 -12.05 36.11
N VAL A 33 -17.09 -11.79 37.10
CA VAL A 33 -16.03 -10.76 36.99
C VAL A 33 -14.90 -11.23 36.07
N VAL A 34 -14.54 -12.52 36.08
CA VAL A 34 -13.54 -13.07 35.14
C VAL A 34 -14.09 -13.19 33.71
N ALA A 35 -15.39 -13.43 33.51
CA ALA A 35 -16.01 -13.43 32.19
C ALA A 35 -16.25 -12.00 31.64
N CYS A 36 -16.45 -10.99 32.50
CA CYS A 36 -16.51 -9.59 32.09
C CYS A 36 -15.13 -8.94 31.85
N LEU A 37 -14.02 -9.61 32.22
CA LEU A 37 -12.66 -9.14 31.95
C LEU A 37 -12.04 -9.72 30.66
N LEU A 38 -12.80 -10.52 29.90
CA LEU A 38 -12.39 -11.05 28.58
C LEU A 38 -13.12 -10.39 27.39
N HIS A 39 -13.86 -9.31 27.64
CA HIS A 39 -14.29 -8.35 26.61
C HIS A 39 -13.56 -7.01 26.77
N LEU A 40 -12.25 -7.07 26.97
CA LEU A 40 -11.38 -6.08 26.34
C LEU A 40 -11.44 -6.39 24.84
N SER A 41 -12.46 -5.85 24.16
CA SER A 41 -12.36 -5.61 22.72
C SER A 41 -11.08 -4.82 22.53
N SER A 42 -10.03 -5.48 22.05
CA SER A 42 -8.77 -4.81 21.83
C SER A 42 -9.04 -3.71 20.81
N ASP A 43 -8.92 -2.46 21.24
CA ASP A 43 -8.64 -1.28 20.39
C ASP A 43 -7.29 -1.43 19.64
N ALA A 44 -6.85 -2.67 19.42
CA ALA A 44 -5.66 -2.97 18.66
C ALA A 44 -5.97 -2.70 17.20
N PHE A 45 -5.26 -1.72 16.65
CA PHE A 45 -5.32 -1.43 15.24
C PHE A 45 -5.07 -2.68 14.40
N GLN A 46 -5.70 -2.74 13.23
CA GLN A 46 -5.45 -3.79 12.24
C GLN A 46 -4.16 -3.43 11.49
N ARG A 47 -3.10 -4.20 11.73
CA ARG A 47 -1.74 -3.89 11.25
C ARG A 47 -1.33 -4.82 10.12
N ILE A 48 -0.72 -4.24 9.10
CA ILE A 48 -0.14 -4.94 7.97
C ILE A 48 1.36 -4.65 7.99
N PRO A 49 2.21 -5.58 8.46
CA PRO A 49 3.64 -5.38 8.45
C PRO A 49 4.14 -5.31 7.01
N LEU A 50 4.90 -4.25 6.69
CA LEU A 50 5.58 -4.13 5.41
C LEU A 50 7.00 -4.65 5.52
N LYS A 51 7.39 -5.45 4.52
CA LYS A 51 8.75 -5.96 4.37
C LYS A 51 9.46 -5.18 3.28
N LYS A 52 10.71 -4.81 3.55
CA LYS A 52 11.57 -4.23 2.51
C LYS A 52 12.02 -5.34 1.56
N MET A 53 12.00 -5.04 0.27
CA MET A 53 12.53 -5.89 -0.79
C MET A 53 13.50 -5.10 -1.67
N PRO A 54 14.43 -5.79 -2.34
CA PRO A 54 15.18 -5.17 -3.42
C PRO A 54 14.21 -4.68 -4.49
N SER A 55 14.37 -3.43 -4.89
CA SER A 55 13.72 -2.88 -6.07
C SER A 55 14.13 -3.64 -7.34
N ILE A 56 13.43 -3.37 -8.44
CA ILE A 56 13.77 -3.95 -9.75
C ILE A 56 15.12 -3.43 -10.22
N ARG A 57 15.41 -2.15 -9.97
CA ARG A 57 16.72 -1.54 -10.20
C ARG A 57 17.83 -2.28 -9.45
N GLU A 58 17.65 -2.50 -8.15
CA GLU A 58 18.62 -3.24 -7.33
C GLU A 58 18.74 -4.71 -7.76
N THR A 59 17.64 -5.32 -8.22
CA THR A 59 17.66 -6.69 -8.75
C THR A 59 18.48 -6.77 -10.03
N LEU A 60 18.29 -5.83 -10.97
CA LEU A 60 19.08 -5.76 -12.21
C LEU A 60 20.56 -5.51 -11.93
N GLN A 61 20.88 -4.58 -11.03
CA GLN A 61 22.26 -4.30 -10.62
C GLN A 61 22.95 -5.55 -10.08
N ARG A 62 22.29 -6.30 -9.19
CA ARG A 62 22.84 -7.57 -8.67
C ARG A 62 23.05 -8.64 -9.75
N MET A 63 22.32 -8.55 -10.86
CA MET A 63 22.47 -9.42 -12.01
C MET A 63 23.52 -8.94 -13.03
N ALA A 64 24.26 -7.86 -12.74
CA ALA A 64 25.18 -7.21 -13.68
C ALA A 64 24.48 -6.67 -14.94
N LEU A 65 23.20 -6.35 -14.85
CA LEU A 65 22.41 -5.80 -15.94
C LEU A 65 22.21 -4.30 -15.72
N LYS A 66 22.43 -3.51 -16.78
CA LYS A 66 22.12 -2.09 -16.75
C LYS A 66 20.62 -1.88 -16.90
N VAL A 67 20.08 -0.92 -16.16
CA VAL A 67 18.66 -0.57 -16.28
C VAL A 67 18.36 -0.04 -17.68
N SER A 68 19.26 0.76 -18.25
CA SER A 68 19.14 1.30 -19.62
C SER A 68 19.12 0.24 -20.72
N ASP A 69 19.81 -0.89 -20.54
CA ASP A 69 19.78 -2.01 -21.50
C ASP A 69 18.44 -2.76 -21.45
N ILE A 70 17.80 -2.80 -20.29
CA ILE A 70 16.56 -3.54 -20.05
C ILE A 70 15.33 -2.67 -20.32
N PHE A 71 15.36 -1.44 -19.87
CA PHE A 71 14.33 -0.41 -20.00
C PHE A 71 14.96 0.77 -20.74
N PRO A 72 15.14 0.72 -22.07
CA PRO A 72 15.70 1.84 -22.81
C PRO A 72 14.89 3.11 -22.55
N SER A 73 15.60 4.23 -22.38
CA SER A 73 15.09 5.58 -22.12
C SER A 73 14.14 6.02 -23.24
N SER A 74 12.91 5.52 -23.19
CA SER A 74 11.83 6.00 -23.99
C SER A 74 11.42 7.33 -23.35
N ARG A 75 12.04 8.43 -23.79
CA ARG A 75 11.54 9.80 -23.52
C ARG A 75 10.06 9.97 -23.85
N HIS A 76 9.49 8.99 -24.56
CA HIS A 76 8.07 8.74 -24.75
C HIS A 76 7.71 7.46 -24.00
N THR A 77 7.54 7.52 -22.68
CA THR A 77 6.68 6.52 -22.04
C THR A 77 5.30 6.76 -22.65
N MET A 78 4.92 5.92 -23.60
CA MET A 78 3.71 6.12 -24.40
C MET A 78 2.53 5.92 -23.46
N PHE A 79 2.05 7.02 -22.85
CA PHE A 79 0.73 7.07 -22.28
C PHE A 79 -0.23 6.82 -23.45
N TYR A 80 -0.63 5.57 -23.65
CA TYR A 80 -1.84 5.29 -24.41
C TYR A 80 -3.00 5.83 -23.56
N LEU A 81 -3.25 7.13 -23.65
CA LEU A 81 -4.57 7.69 -23.42
C LEU A 81 -5.42 7.09 -24.54
N GLY A 82 -6.04 5.95 -24.27
CA GLY A 82 -7.04 5.39 -25.15
C GLY A 82 -8.21 6.36 -25.21
N GLU A 83 -8.20 7.29 -26.16
CA GLU A 83 -9.43 7.88 -26.68
C GLU A 83 -10.18 6.75 -27.40
N GLY A 84 -11.04 6.08 -26.65
CA GLY A 84 -11.83 4.98 -27.18
C GLY A 84 -12.86 4.56 -26.14
N HIS A 85 -14.10 5.01 -26.35
CA HIS A 85 -15.29 4.52 -25.67
C HIS A 85 -15.28 2.98 -25.56
N GLN A 86 -14.81 2.45 -24.43
CA GLN A 86 -15.31 1.30 -23.67
C GLN A 86 -14.64 1.32 -22.29
N ASN A 87 -15.42 1.19 -21.21
CA ASN A 87 -15.00 1.20 -19.79
C ASN A 87 -13.98 0.10 -19.38
N ARG A 88 -13.31 -0.57 -20.32
CA ARG A 88 -12.56 -1.84 -20.14
C ARG A 88 -11.04 -1.68 -20.13
N THR A 89 -10.53 -0.48 -20.38
CA THR A 89 -9.09 -0.17 -20.35
C THR A 89 -8.90 1.22 -19.76
N ALA A 90 -8.86 1.34 -18.43
CA ALA A 90 -8.48 2.60 -17.79
C ALA A 90 -6.98 2.56 -17.45
N PRO A 91 -6.22 3.63 -17.72
CA PRO A 91 -4.81 3.66 -17.39
C PRO A 91 -4.63 3.96 -15.89
N THR A 92 -3.89 3.09 -15.20
CA THR A 92 -3.31 3.38 -13.88
C THR A 92 -2.01 4.14 -14.13
N ILE A 93 -2.16 5.42 -14.44
CA ILE A 93 -1.10 6.31 -14.97
C ILE A 93 0.05 6.51 -13.96
N LEU A 94 -0.23 6.32 -12.66
CA LEU A 94 0.56 6.91 -11.59
C LEU A 94 1.77 6.06 -11.16
N THR A 95 1.75 4.74 -11.38
CA THR A 95 2.66 3.85 -10.66
C THR A 95 3.90 3.44 -11.47
N ASN A 96 5.09 3.83 -10.97
CA ASN A 96 6.39 3.32 -11.42
C ASN A 96 6.94 2.29 -10.42
N TYR A 97 6.89 1.00 -10.78
CA TYR A 97 7.37 -0.08 -9.92
C TYR A 97 8.87 -0.35 -9.96
N LEU A 98 9.66 0.35 -10.80
CA LEU A 98 11.09 0.06 -10.91
C LEU A 98 11.82 0.20 -9.58
N ASP A 99 11.39 1.20 -8.81
CA ASP A 99 12.04 1.59 -7.57
C ASP A 99 11.24 1.12 -6.36
N MET A 100 10.12 0.40 -6.53
CA MET A 100 9.27 -0.10 -5.45
C MET A 100 10.03 -1.04 -4.51
N GLN A 101 9.98 -0.75 -3.21
CA GLN A 101 10.79 -1.42 -2.18
C GLN A 101 9.98 -2.05 -1.05
N TYR A 102 8.66 -1.92 -1.03
CA TYR A 102 7.85 -2.42 0.08
C TYR A 102 6.70 -3.29 -0.41
N TYR A 103 6.48 -4.40 0.29
CA TYR A 103 5.31 -5.25 0.09
C TYR A 103 4.76 -5.69 1.44
N GLY A 104 3.47 -5.98 1.49
CA GLY A 104 2.86 -6.74 2.57
C GLY A 104 2.33 -8.08 2.05
N GLU A 105 1.81 -8.90 2.96
CA GLU A 105 1.23 -10.20 2.62
C GLU A 105 -0.28 -10.14 2.78
N ILE A 106 -0.99 -10.69 1.79
CA ILE A 106 -2.42 -10.97 1.84
C ILE A 106 -2.64 -12.46 1.58
N SER A 107 -3.85 -12.95 1.85
CA SER A 107 -4.23 -14.29 1.43
C SER A 107 -5.57 -14.30 0.70
N ILE A 108 -5.71 -15.22 -0.25
CA ILE A 108 -6.91 -15.36 -1.08
C ILE A 108 -7.36 -16.82 -1.06
N GLY A 109 -8.64 -17.04 -0.79
CA GLY A 109 -9.30 -18.35 -0.88
C GLY A 109 -9.26 -19.20 0.38
N THR A 110 -9.87 -20.39 0.25
CA THR A 110 -10.01 -21.38 1.33
C THR A 110 -9.60 -22.78 0.83
N PRO A 111 -8.45 -23.35 1.26
CA PRO A 111 -7.50 -22.78 2.21
C PRO A 111 -6.78 -21.53 1.67
N PRO A 112 -6.27 -20.65 2.56
CA PRO A 112 -5.62 -19.40 2.15
C PRO A 112 -4.38 -19.62 1.29
N GLN A 113 -4.33 -18.94 0.13
CA GLN A 113 -3.16 -18.86 -0.76
C GLN A 113 -2.49 -17.49 -0.54
N ILE A 114 -1.21 -17.47 -0.16
CA ILE A 114 -0.50 -16.24 0.25
C ILE A 114 0.13 -15.53 -0.95
N PHE A 115 -0.02 -14.20 -1.00
CA PHE A 115 0.57 -13.35 -2.02
C PHE A 115 1.28 -12.16 -1.38
N LYS A 116 2.44 -11.82 -1.96
CA LYS A 116 3.16 -10.58 -1.67
C LYS A 116 2.59 -9.48 -2.55
N VAL A 117 2.05 -8.43 -1.96
CA VAL A 117 1.42 -7.33 -2.72
C VAL A 117 1.99 -5.98 -2.35
N VAL A 118 2.08 -5.12 -3.35
CA VAL A 118 2.27 -3.69 -3.16
C VAL A 118 0.93 -3.07 -2.79
N PHE A 119 0.91 -2.26 -1.73
CA PHE A 119 -0.25 -1.45 -1.36
C PHE A 119 -0.12 -0.09 -2.04
N ASP A 120 -0.96 0.16 -3.03
CA ASP A 120 -0.76 1.24 -4.01
C ASP A 120 -1.91 2.25 -3.96
N THR A 121 -1.68 3.45 -3.41
CA THR A 121 -2.68 4.53 -3.40
C THR A 121 -2.89 5.18 -4.77
N GLY A 122 -2.01 4.92 -5.75
CA GLY A 122 -2.16 5.35 -7.14
C GLY A 122 -3.13 4.50 -7.97
N SER A 123 -3.64 3.38 -7.42
CA SER A 123 -4.57 2.47 -8.10
C SER A 123 -5.65 1.90 -7.19
N ALA A 124 -6.69 1.29 -7.77
CA ALA A 124 -7.87 0.86 -7.00
C ALA A 124 -8.25 -0.63 -7.15
N ASN A 125 -7.68 -1.34 -8.12
CA ASN A 125 -7.95 -2.76 -8.33
C ASN A 125 -6.96 -3.64 -7.55
N LEU A 126 -7.43 -4.79 -7.06
CA LEU A 126 -6.57 -5.90 -6.62
C LEU A 126 -6.34 -6.84 -7.80
N TRP A 127 -5.09 -7.25 -8.03
CA TRP A 127 -4.78 -8.32 -8.96
C TRP A 127 -3.62 -9.20 -8.47
N VAL A 128 -3.67 -10.48 -8.83
CA VAL A 128 -2.61 -11.46 -8.62
C VAL A 128 -2.43 -12.35 -9.85
N PRO A 129 -1.25 -12.95 -10.08
CA PRO A 129 -1.04 -13.90 -11.17
C PRO A 129 -1.96 -15.11 -11.04
N SER A 130 -2.52 -15.59 -12.16
CA SER A 130 -3.37 -16.77 -12.19
C SER A 130 -2.57 -18.04 -12.48
N GLN A 131 -3.01 -19.17 -11.95
CA GLN A 131 -2.54 -20.49 -12.36
C GLN A 131 -2.86 -20.79 -13.83
N GLN A 132 -3.84 -20.09 -14.42
CA GLN A 132 -4.19 -20.14 -15.84
C GLN A 132 -3.27 -19.29 -16.72
N CYS A 133 -2.27 -18.60 -16.16
CA CYS A 133 -1.37 -17.79 -16.96
C CYS A 133 -0.59 -18.66 -17.96
N SER A 134 -0.52 -18.18 -19.21
CA SER A 134 0.16 -18.91 -20.29
C SER A 134 1.65 -19.09 -19.96
N PRO A 135 2.24 -20.28 -20.23
CA PRO A 135 3.67 -20.53 -20.06
C PRO A 135 4.57 -19.57 -20.86
N LEU A 136 4.02 -18.85 -21.85
CA LEU A 136 4.74 -17.84 -22.63
C LEU A 136 5.02 -16.55 -21.83
N PHE A 137 4.28 -16.28 -20.76
CA PHE A 137 4.50 -15.12 -19.89
C PHE A 137 5.35 -15.53 -18.68
N SER A 138 6.66 -15.52 -18.85
CA SER A 138 7.62 -15.94 -17.83
C SER A 138 7.47 -15.18 -16.50
N ALA A 139 7.06 -13.91 -16.55
CA ALA A 139 6.78 -13.13 -15.34
C ALA A 139 5.68 -13.74 -14.46
N CYS A 140 4.65 -14.41 -15.01
CA CYS A 140 3.67 -15.09 -14.16
C CYS A 140 4.28 -16.30 -13.43
N ILE A 141 5.14 -17.04 -14.12
CA ILE A 141 5.66 -18.32 -13.66
C ILE A 141 6.66 -18.12 -12.51
N SER A 142 7.35 -16.98 -12.49
CA SER A 142 8.30 -16.62 -11.44
C SER A 142 7.65 -16.17 -10.13
N HIS A 143 6.32 -16.03 -10.08
CA HIS A 143 5.57 -15.54 -8.92
C HIS A 143 4.59 -16.58 -8.38
N ASN A 144 4.09 -16.32 -7.17
CA ASN A 144 2.95 -17.08 -6.65
C ASN A 144 1.73 -16.85 -7.55
N ARG A 145 0.97 -17.92 -7.79
CA ARG A 145 -0.18 -17.91 -8.69
C ARG A 145 -1.42 -18.43 -7.96
N TYR A 146 -2.52 -17.71 -8.12
CA TYR A 146 -3.81 -18.09 -7.57
C TYR A 146 -4.40 -19.24 -8.37
N ASP A 147 -4.75 -20.30 -7.65
CA ASP A 147 -5.35 -21.51 -8.17
C ASP A 147 -6.78 -21.61 -7.64
N SER A 148 -7.75 -21.16 -8.43
CA SER A 148 -9.16 -21.20 -8.08
C SER A 148 -9.70 -22.61 -7.83
N SER A 149 -9.09 -23.64 -8.45
CA SER A 149 -9.49 -25.04 -8.25
C SER A 149 -9.22 -25.57 -6.84
N LYS A 150 -8.33 -24.88 -6.09
CA LYS A 150 -8.00 -25.21 -4.70
C LYS A 150 -8.84 -24.45 -3.68
N SER A 151 -9.60 -23.43 -4.08
CA SER A 151 -10.38 -22.62 -3.15
C SER A 151 -11.84 -23.07 -3.11
N SER A 152 -12.33 -23.46 -1.94
CA SER A 152 -13.74 -23.82 -1.72
C SER A 152 -14.68 -22.61 -1.66
N THR A 153 -14.13 -21.40 -1.52
CA THR A 153 -14.88 -20.13 -1.44
C THR A 153 -14.84 -19.32 -2.75
N TYR A 154 -14.14 -19.83 -3.76
CA TYR A 154 -14.07 -19.23 -5.08
C TYR A 154 -15.46 -19.15 -5.75
N MET A 155 -15.75 -17.99 -6.33
CA MET A 155 -16.89 -17.77 -7.19
C MET A 155 -16.42 -17.21 -8.55
N PRO A 156 -16.77 -17.87 -9.67
CA PRO A 156 -16.38 -17.40 -10.99
C PRO A 156 -17.11 -16.09 -11.35
N ASN A 157 -16.39 -15.19 -12.01
CA ASN A 157 -16.98 -14.00 -12.65
C ASN A 157 -16.64 -14.00 -14.16
N GLY A 158 -15.36 -14.10 -14.52
CA GLY A 158 -14.90 -14.32 -15.90
C GLY A 158 -14.90 -13.09 -16.79
N THR A 159 -15.34 -11.92 -16.31
CA THR A 159 -15.26 -10.65 -17.07
C THR A 159 -13.80 -10.31 -17.37
N GLU A 160 -13.45 -10.13 -18.65
CA GLU A 160 -12.09 -9.77 -19.06
C GLU A 160 -11.70 -8.37 -18.57
N ILE A 161 -10.45 -8.21 -18.15
CA ILE A 161 -9.91 -6.94 -17.65
C ILE A 161 -8.48 -6.72 -18.13
N VAL A 162 -8.16 -5.46 -18.44
CA VAL A 162 -6.81 -5.01 -18.79
C VAL A 162 -6.45 -3.83 -17.91
N ILE A 163 -5.34 -3.94 -17.17
CA ILE A 163 -4.81 -2.84 -16.34
C ILE A 163 -3.49 -2.40 -16.95
N GLN A 164 -3.43 -1.12 -17.36
CA GLN A 164 -2.26 -0.50 -17.95
C GLN A 164 -1.54 0.35 -16.89
N TYR A 165 -0.26 0.05 -16.65
CA TYR A 165 0.66 0.84 -15.83
C TYR A 165 1.61 1.66 -16.71
N ALA A 166 2.42 2.53 -16.08
CA ALA A 166 3.40 3.35 -16.78
C ALA A 166 4.39 2.52 -17.63
N GLN A 167 4.84 1.36 -17.13
CA GLN A 167 5.89 0.56 -17.77
C GLN A 167 5.48 -0.88 -18.12
N GLY A 168 4.19 -1.19 -18.11
CA GLY A 168 3.70 -2.52 -18.42
C GLY A 168 2.20 -2.63 -18.28
N TYR A 169 1.68 -3.81 -18.55
CA TYR A 169 0.27 -4.13 -18.35
C TYR A 169 0.09 -5.54 -17.83
N ILE A 170 -1.09 -5.77 -17.28
CA ILE A 170 -1.63 -7.11 -17.04
C ILE A 170 -2.92 -7.28 -17.84
N LYS A 171 -3.17 -8.50 -18.31
CA LYS A 171 -4.47 -8.93 -18.85
C LYS A 171 -4.94 -10.14 -18.09
N GLY A 172 -6.24 -10.28 -17.94
CA GLY A 172 -6.82 -11.34 -17.15
C GLY A 172 -8.33 -11.30 -17.17
N PHE A 173 -8.92 -11.87 -16.14
CA PHE A 173 -10.35 -11.85 -15.90
C PHE A 173 -10.64 -11.65 -14.42
N LEU A 174 -11.84 -11.18 -14.10
CA LEU A 174 -12.31 -11.01 -12.73
C LEU A 174 -12.71 -12.34 -12.11
N SER A 175 -12.38 -12.48 -10.84
CA SER A 175 -12.76 -13.58 -9.96
C SER A 175 -13.20 -13.04 -8.62
N GLN A 176 -13.99 -13.81 -7.87
CA GLN A 176 -14.40 -13.45 -6.52
C GLN A 176 -13.97 -14.53 -5.54
N ASP A 177 -13.39 -14.13 -4.42
CA ASP A 177 -13.05 -15.02 -3.32
C ASP A 177 -12.96 -14.25 -2.00
N ILE A 178 -12.76 -14.97 -0.90
CA ILE A 178 -12.39 -14.37 0.37
C ILE A 178 -10.93 -13.91 0.28
N VAL A 179 -10.72 -12.62 0.48
CA VAL A 179 -9.39 -12.01 0.63
C VAL A 179 -9.22 -11.63 2.10
N ARG A 180 -8.12 -12.06 2.73
CA ARG A 180 -7.74 -11.61 4.08
C ARG A 180 -6.60 -10.60 3.97
N VAL A 181 -6.83 -9.41 4.51
CA VAL A 181 -5.84 -8.34 4.67
C VAL A 181 -5.68 -8.10 6.17
N ALA A 182 -4.45 -8.26 6.68
CA ALA A 182 -4.24 -8.51 8.12
C ALA A 182 -5.15 -9.66 8.60
N ASP A 183 -5.97 -9.42 9.62
CA ASP A 183 -6.92 -10.40 10.16
C ASP A 183 -8.35 -10.22 9.66
N ILE A 184 -8.57 -9.34 8.67
CA ILE A 184 -9.89 -8.98 8.16
C ILE A 184 -10.23 -9.80 6.91
N PRO A 185 -11.16 -10.77 6.98
CA PRO A 185 -11.69 -11.42 5.79
C PRO A 185 -12.76 -10.55 5.11
N ILE A 186 -12.62 -10.32 3.80
CA ILE A 186 -13.62 -9.67 2.95
C ILE A 186 -13.94 -10.52 1.72
N ILE A 187 -15.18 -10.47 1.24
CA ILE A 187 -15.52 -11.02 -0.07
C ILE A 187 -15.16 -9.96 -1.11
N GLN A 188 -14.13 -10.25 -1.91
CA GLN A 188 -13.54 -9.30 -2.84
C GLN A 188 -13.57 -9.85 -4.27
N VAL A 189 -13.92 -8.97 -5.22
CA VAL A 189 -13.70 -9.19 -6.64
C VAL A 189 -12.29 -8.69 -6.99
N PHE A 190 -11.48 -9.51 -7.63
CA PHE A 190 -10.10 -9.18 -8.01
C PHE A 190 -9.78 -9.73 -9.40
N ALA A 191 -8.70 -9.24 -10.01
CA ALA A 191 -8.27 -9.72 -11.32
C ALA A 191 -7.26 -10.88 -11.18
N GLU A 192 -7.57 -11.99 -11.85
CA GLU A 192 -6.66 -13.09 -12.12
C GLU A 192 -5.87 -12.78 -13.40
N ALA A 193 -4.59 -12.41 -13.26
CA ALA A 193 -3.76 -12.06 -14.40
C ALA A 193 -3.28 -13.31 -15.14
N THR A 194 -3.73 -13.48 -16.38
CA THR A 194 -3.34 -14.58 -17.29
C THR A 194 -2.22 -14.18 -18.25
N ALA A 195 -1.88 -12.89 -18.29
CA ALA A 195 -0.74 -12.35 -18.99
C ALA A 195 -0.16 -11.17 -18.20
N LEU A 196 1.15 -11.20 -17.94
CA LEU A 196 1.93 -10.09 -17.42
C LEU A 196 3.01 -9.72 -18.42
N THR A 197 3.25 -8.42 -18.61
CA THR A 197 4.41 -7.97 -19.39
C THR A 197 5.70 -8.45 -18.71
N ASN A 198 6.62 -9.07 -19.44
CA ASN A 198 7.86 -9.57 -18.83
C ASN A 198 8.64 -8.46 -18.10
N LYS A 199 8.76 -7.30 -18.72
CA LYS A 199 9.37 -6.11 -18.09
C LYS A 199 8.24 -5.16 -17.66
N PRO A 200 8.19 -4.69 -16.40
CA PRO A 200 9.19 -4.88 -15.35
C PRO A 200 8.99 -6.15 -14.50
N PHE A 201 7.84 -6.82 -14.62
CA PHE A 201 7.36 -7.77 -13.61
C PHE A 201 8.24 -9.01 -13.38
N ILE A 202 9.03 -9.49 -14.35
CA ILE A 202 9.92 -10.66 -14.16
C ILE A 202 11.01 -10.40 -13.11
N TYR A 203 11.37 -9.14 -12.88
CA TYR A 203 12.38 -8.73 -11.90
C TYR A 203 11.76 -8.27 -10.58
N ALA A 204 10.43 -8.21 -10.50
CA ALA A 204 9.72 -7.85 -9.30
C ALA A 204 9.90 -8.92 -8.21
N ARG A 205 9.79 -8.50 -6.94
CA ARG A 205 9.84 -9.39 -5.78
C ARG A 205 8.49 -9.49 -5.04
N PHE A 206 7.48 -8.82 -5.58
CA PHE A 206 6.08 -8.90 -5.20
C PHE A 206 5.31 -9.68 -6.27
N ASP A 207 4.24 -10.36 -5.87
CA ASP A 207 3.41 -11.17 -6.76
C ASP A 207 2.34 -10.31 -7.46
N GLY A 208 1.72 -9.37 -6.73
CA GLY A 208 0.59 -8.57 -7.22
C GLY A 208 0.49 -7.18 -6.61
N VAL A 209 -0.62 -6.50 -6.89
CA VAL A 209 -0.89 -5.14 -6.40
C VAL A 209 -2.27 -5.11 -5.76
N LEU A 210 -2.37 -4.48 -4.60
CA LEU A 210 -3.61 -4.15 -3.92
C LEU A 210 -3.78 -2.63 -3.95
N GLY A 211 -4.71 -2.17 -4.80
CA GLY A 211 -5.06 -0.76 -4.91
C GLY A 211 -5.74 -0.22 -3.64
N MET A 212 -5.25 0.92 -3.16
CA MET A 212 -5.71 1.67 -1.98
C MET A 212 -6.34 3.03 -2.37
N GLY A 213 -6.58 3.22 -3.67
CA GLY A 213 -7.24 4.38 -4.26
C GLY A 213 -8.76 4.36 -4.11
N TYR A 214 -9.42 5.28 -4.81
CA TYR A 214 -10.86 5.47 -4.75
C TYR A 214 -11.62 4.54 -5.72
N PRO A 215 -12.89 4.20 -5.44
CA PRO A 215 -13.72 3.41 -6.36
C PRO A 215 -13.83 4.00 -7.77
N SER A 216 -13.77 5.33 -7.91
CA SER A 216 -13.83 6.02 -9.20
C SER A 216 -12.64 5.72 -10.12
N GLN A 217 -11.53 5.21 -9.58
CA GLN A 217 -10.35 4.78 -10.35
C GLN A 217 -10.41 3.30 -10.72
N ALA A 218 -11.32 2.53 -10.13
CA ALA A 218 -11.36 1.10 -10.33
C ALA A 218 -11.86 0.77 -11.74
N ILE A 219 -11.05 0.02 -12.47
CA ILE A 219 -11.42 -0.52 -13.77
C ILE A 219 -12.62 -1.45 -13.61
N ASP A 220 -13.56 -1.36 -14.54
CA ASP A 220 -14.85 -2.06 -14.53
C ASP A 220 -15.73 -1.79 -13.29
N GLY A 221 -15.46 -0.70 -12.55
CA GLY A 221 -16.27 -0.31 -11.38
C GLY A 221 -16.17 -1.30 -10.21
N VAL A 222 -15.11 -2.11 -10.16
CA VAL A 222 -14.87 -3.06 -9.07
C VAL A 222 -14.68 -2.30 -7.76
N THR A 223 -15.46 -2.63 -6.73
CA THR A 223 -15.30 -2.02 -5.40
C THR A 223 -13.90 -2.33 -4.83
N PRO A 224 -13.09 -1.34 -4.46
CA PRO A 224 -11.76 -1.56 -3.90
C PRO A 224 -11.79 -2.30 -2.56
N VAL A 225 -10.65 -2.89 -2.19
CA VAL A 225 -10.48 -3.66 -0.95
C VAL A 225 -10.78 -2.81 0.28
N PHE A 226 -10.25 -1.58 0.35
CA PHE A 226 -10.47 -0.73 1.53
C PHE A 226 -11.95 -0.32 1.68
N ASP A 227 -12.66 -0.10 0.58
CA ASP A 227 -14.11 0.16 0.59
C ASP A 227 -14.92 -1.05 1.11
N LYS A 228 -14.51 -2.27 0.76
CA LYS A 228 -15.09 -3.49 1.34
C LYS A 228 -14.84 -3.55 2.84
N ILE A 229 -13.61 -3.30 3.30
CA ILE A 229 -13.27 -3.29 4.73
C ILE A 229 -14.09 -2.24 5.50
N ILE A 230 -14.23 -1.03 4.95
CA ILE A 230 -15.08 0.03 5.52
C ILE A 230 -16.52 -0.46 5.67
N SER A 231 -17.05 -1.18 4.67
CA SER A 231 -18.44 -1.65 4.67
C SER A 231 -18.74 -2.69 5.75
N GLU A 232 -17.72 -3.41 6.24
CA GLU A 232 -17.84 -4.35 7.36
C GLU A 232 -18.00 -3.65 8.72
N LYS A 233 -17.78 -2.32 8.80
CA LYS A 233 -17.92 -1.50 10.02
C LYS A 233 -17.11 -2.00 11.23
N ILE A 234 -15.96 -2.61 10.96
CA ILE A 234 -15.04 -3.12 11.98
C ILE A 234 -13.94 -2.13 12.35
N LEU A 235 -13.69 -1.12 11.52
CA LEU A 235 -12.66 -0.11 11.77
C LEU A 235 -13.20 1.00 12.68
N SER A 236 -12.39 1.44 13.65
CA SER A 236 -12.74 2.56 14.53
C SER A 236 -12.89 3.89 13.78
N ALA A 237 -12.13 4.07 12.70
CA ALA A 237 -12.25 5.19 11.78
C ALA A 237 -12.08 4.72 10.32
N LYS A 238 -12.65 5.43 9.35
CA LYS A 238 -12.47 5.12 7.91
C LYS A 238 -11.16 5.71 7.38
N VAL A 239 -10.05 5.40 8.05
CA VAL A 239 -8.72 5.88 7.69
C VAL A 239 -7.74 4.72 7.59
N PHE A 240 -6.67 4.90 6.83
CA PHE A 240 -5.49 4.06 6.95
C PHE A 240 -4.25 4.94 6.96
N SER A 241 -3.19 4.49 7.59
CA SER A 241 -1.93 5.22 7.64
C SER A 241 -0.74 4.34 7.27
N VAL A 242 0.33 5.00 6.83
CA VAL A 242 1.51 4.34 6.26
C VAL A 242 2.76 4.89 6.92
N TYR A 243 3.58 3.96 7.39
CA TYR A 243 4.92 4.19 7.92
C TYR A 243 5.93 3.39 7.11
N TYR A 244 7.01 4.06 6.69
CA TYR A 244 8.18 3.40 6.13
C TYR A 244 9.37 3.60 7.06
N SER A 245 9.92 2.50 7.56
CA SER A 245 11.10 2.53 8.42
C SER A 245 12.32 2.95 7.61
N ARG A 246 13.06 3.93 8.11
CA ARG A 246 14.38 4.30 7.57
C ARG A 246 15.52 3.49 8.16
N ASN A 247 15.26 2.75 9.25
CA ASN A 247 16.25 1.91 9.89
C ASN A 247 16.36 0.56 9.16
N SER A 248 17.45 0.36 8.43
CA SER A 248 17.75 -0.88 7.69
C SER A 248 18.09 -2.08 8.57
N GLU A 249 18.31 -1.89 9.88
CA GLU A 249 18.62 -2.95 10.82
C GLU A 249 17.37 -3.60 11.45
N LEU A 250 16.20 -2.95 11.32
CA LEU A 250 14.93 -3.53 11.75
C LEU A 250 14.41 -4.50 10.69
N ASN A 251 13.98 -5.70 11.12
CA ASN A 251 13.34 -6.67 10.25
C ASN A 251 12.00 -6.18 9.65
N THR A 252 11.42 -5.10 10.20
CA THR A 252 10.21 -4.43 9.72
C THR A 252 10.58 -3.26 8.80
N GLY A 253 10.22 -3.37 7.52
CA GLY A 253 10.44 -2.31 6.54
C GLY A 253 9.46 -1.14 6.69
N GLY A 254 8.32 -1.37 7.33
CA GLY A 254 7.28 -0.38 7.58
C GLY A 254 6.01 -1.03 8.10
N GLU A 255 4.94 -0.28 8.18
CA GLU A 255 3.63 -0.79 8.58
C GLU A 255 2.50 0.03 7.94
N ILE A 256 1.42 -0.64 7.57
CA ILE A 256 0.14 -0.01 7.24
C ILE A 256 -0.83 -0.31 8.36
N ILE A 257 -1.54 0.72 8.83
CA ILE A 257 -2.49 0.61 9.92
C ILE A 257 -3.87 0.93 9.35
N LEU A 258 -4.81 0.01 9.48
CA LEU A 258 -6.21 0.24 9.10
C LEU A 258 -6.99 0.65 10.35
N GLY A 259 -7.76 1.73 10.23
CA GLY A 259 -8.65 2.21 11.28
C GLY A 259 -8.08 3.29 12.20
N GLY A 260 -6.86 3.76 11.95
CA GLY A 260 -6.24 4.84 12.73
C GLY A 260 -4.76 5.02 12.41
N SER A 261 -4.05 5.67 13.33
CA SER A 261 -2.62 5.95 13.26
C SER A 261 -1.94 5.60 14.58
N ASP A 262 -0.69 5.13 14.54
CA ASP A 262 0.07 4.74 15.74
C ASP A 262 1.03 5.86 16.18
N PRO A 263 0.80 6.50 17.35
CA PRO A 263 1.67 7.53 17.89
C PRO A 263 3.12 7.09 18.12
N SER A 264 3.44 5.79 18.12
CA SER A 264 4.83 5.33 18.24
C SER A 264 5.68 5.59 16.99
N TYR A 265 5.05 5.95 15.85
CA TYR A 265 5.74 6.15 14.57
C TYR A 265 5.85 7.61 14.13
N TYR A 266 5.32 8.56 14.91
CA TYR A 266 5.40 9.97 14.57
C TYR A 266 5.54 10.89 15.78
N THR A 267 5.92 12.14 15.51
CA THR A 267 5.96 13.21 16.50
C THR A 267 5.19 14.44 16.01
N GLY A 268 4.76 15.26 16.97
CA GLY A 268 3.91 16.42 16.69
C GLY A 268 2.48 16.02 16.39
N GLU A 269 1.75 16.92 15.75
CA GLU A 269 0.35 16.73 15.36
C GLU A 269 0.24 16.54 13.85
N PHE A 270 -0.85 15.90 13.41
CA PHE A 270 -1.19 15.82 12.00
C PHE A 270 -1.62 17.16 11.45
N HIS A 271 -1.13 17.46 10.26
CA HIS A 271 -1.63 18.57 9.44
C HIS A 271 -2.33 18.00 8.22
N TYR A 272 -3.64 18.25 8.15
CA TYR A 272 -4.49 17.70 7.12
C TYR A 272 -4.69 18.67 5.97
N LEU A 273 -4.73 18.11 4.77
CA LEU A 273 -4.99 18.79 3.52
C LEU A 273 -6.18 18.12 2.84
N SER A 274 -7.19 18.89 2.48
CA SER A 274 -8.32 18.38 1.72
C SER A 274 -7.85 17.87 0.36
N VAL A 275 -8.45 16.78 -0.10
CA VAL A 275 -8.23 16.27 -1.45
C VAL A 275 -8.78 17.28 -2.46
N SER A 276 -7.95 17.77 -3.37
CA SER A 276 -8.33 18.84 -4.31
C SER A 276 -9.07 18.35 -5.55
N ARG A 277 -8.98 17.04 -5.84
CA ARG A 277 -9.72 16.38 -6.92
C ARG A 277 -10.28 15.06 -6.42
N GLU A 278 -11.61 14.99 -6.34
CA GLU A 278 -12.30 13.78 -5.90
C GLU A 278 -11.89 12.56 -6.75
N GLY A 279 -11.72 11.43 -6.07
CA GLY A 279 -11.34 10.18 -6.72
C GLY A 279 -9.84 9.93 -6.84
N TYR A 280 -8.97 10.84 -6.38
CA TYR A 280 -7.53 10.62 -6.29
C TYR A 280 -7.00 11.12 -4.95
N TRP A 281 -5.93 10.51 -4.44
CA TRP A 281 -5.19 11.03 -3.28
C TRP A 281 -4.33 12.25 -3.66
N HIS A 282 -5.00 13.28 -4.19
CA HIS A 282 -4.41 14.51 -4.74
C HIS A 282 -4.59 15.68 -3.78
N ILE A 283 -3.54 16.48 -3.61
CA ILE A 283 -3.51 17.68 -2.78
C ILE A 283 -2.90 18.85 -3.54
N ASP A 284 -3.23 20.06 -3.11
CA ASP A 284 -2.65 21.29 -3.67
C ASP A 284 -1.22 21.49 -3.17
N LEU A 285 -0.32 21.76 -4.12
CA LEU A 285 1.09 22.06 -3.90
C LEU A 285 1.36 23.50 -4.30
N LYS A 286 1.60 24.36 -3.31
CA LYS A 286 1.78 25.82 -3.51
C LYS A 286 3.18 26.21 -3.95
N GLY A 287 4.12 25.27 -3.95
CA GLY A 287 5.49 25.57 -4.28
C GLY A 287 6.45 24.43 -3.97
N VAL A 288 7.55 24.39 -4.73
CA VAL A 288 8.73 23.56 -4.41
C VAL A 288 9.94 24.48 -4.36
N SER A 289 10.64 24.49 -3.22
CA SER A 289 11.83 25.33 -3.00
C SER A 289 13.10 24.49 -2.84
N VAL A 290 14.23 25.10 -3.19
CA VAL A 290 15.56 24.63 -2.81
C VAL A 290 16.15 25.67 -1.88
N GLU A 291 16.49 25.26 -0.66
CA GLU A 291 16.75 26.18 0.45
C GLU A 291 15.60 27.19 0.61
N SER A 292 15.90 28.48 0.44
CA SER A 292 14.96 29.60 0.54
C SER A 292 14.39 30.05 -0.81
N GLU A 293 14.87 29.50 -1.92
CA GLU A 293 14.46 29.91 -3.26
C GLU A 293 13.33 29.03 -3.78
N LEU A 294 12.17 29.65 -4.06
CA LEU A 294 11.04 28.99 -4.70
C LEU A 294 11.33 28.78 -6.19
N LEU A 295 11.43 27.54 -6.64
CA LEU A 295 11.78 27.20 -8.02
C LEU A 295 10.59 26.80 -8.89
N PHE A 296 9.58 26.16 -8.31
CA PHE A 296 8.45 25.60 -9.07
C PHE A 296 7.11 25.85 -8.41
N CYS A 297 6.05 25.66 -9.19
CA CYS A 297 4.65 25.78 -8.77
C CYS A 297 4.30 27.17 -8.20
N HIS A 298 4.84 28.25 -8.81
CA HIS A 298 4.56 29.63 -8.39
C HIS A 298 3.07 30.00 -8.37
N GLU A 299 2.31 29.48 -9.34
CA GLU A 299 0.85 29.69 -9.45
C GLU A 299 0.05 28.59 -8.75
N GLY A 300 0.73 27.69 -8.03
CA GLY A 300 0.19 26.44 -7.54
C GLY A 300 0.24 25.33 -8.59
N CYS A 301 0.34 24.09 -8.11
CA CYS A 301 0.23 22.87 -8.88
C CYS A 301 -0.42 21.80 -7.99
N THR A 302 -0.50 20.56 -8.47
CA THR A 302 -1.04 19.44 -7.69
C THR A 302 0.02 18.39 -7.43
N ALA A 303 -0.15 17.67 -6.32
CA ALA A 303 0.64 16.49 -5.98
C ALA A 303 -0.27 15.32 -5.61
N ALA A 304 0.04 14.13 -6.11
CA ALA A 304 -0.54 12.87 -5.68
C ALA A 304 0.35 12.24 -4.60
N VAL A 305 -0.24 11.67 -3.56
CA VAL A 305 0.50 10.94 -2.53
C VAL A 305 0.41 9.45 -2.85
N ASP A 306 1.53 8.87 -3.26
CA ASP A 306 1.58 7.58 -3.94
C ASP A 306 2.47 6.57 -3.21
N THR A 307 1.85 5.64 -2.47
CA THR A 307 2.54 4.53 -1.81
C THR A 307 3.03 3.47 -2.80
N GLY A 308 2.54 3.50 -4.04
CA GLY A 308 2.94 2.67 -5.17
C GLY A 308 4.25 3.10 -5.84
N SER A 309 4.81 4.25 -5.45
CA SER A 309 6.08 4.77 -5.96
C SER A 309 7.09 4.98 -4.83
N SER A 310 8.37 4.67 -5.08
CA SER A 310 9.42 4.99 -4.10
C SER A 310 10.00 6.39 -4.25
N PHE A 311 10.15 6.87 -5.49
CA PHE A 311 10.77 8.16 -5.78
C PHE A 311 9.74 9.29 -5.71
N ILE A 312 10.21 10.51 -5.45
CA ILE A 312 9.42 11.69 -5.73
C ILE A 312 9.48 11.94 -7.23
N THR A 313 8.32 12.07 -7.87
CA THR A 313 8.26 12.30 -9.32
C THR A 313 7.64 13.65 -9.60
N GLY A 314 8.14 14.35 -10.63
CA GLY A 314 7.55 15.61 -11.08
C GLY A 314 7.73 15.78 -12.59
N PRO A 315 7.22 16.88 -13.16
CA PRO A 315 7.42 17.20 -14.57
C PRO A 315 8.89 17.15 -14.95
N ALA A 316 9.23 16.53 -16.07
CA ALA A 316 10.62 16.22 -16.42
C ALA A 316 11.49 17.47 -16.51
N SER A 317 10.93 18.58 -17.00
CA SER A 317 11.59 19.89 -17.05
C SER A 317 11.90 20.44 -15.65
N SER A 318 10.96 20.33 -14.71
CA SER A 318 11.13 20.79 -13.33
C SER A 318 12.18 19.98 -12.60
N VAL A 319 12.12 18.64 -12.74
CA VAL A 319 13.11 17.75 -12.14
C VAL A 319 14.50 18.01 -12.71
N SER A 320 14.63 18.21 -14.03
CA SER A 320 15.93 18.54 -14.63
C SER A 320 16.56 19.82 -14.04
N VAL A 321 15.75 20.87 -13.84
CA VAL A 321 16.20 22.12 -13.19
C VAL A 321 16.57 21.88 -11.73
N LEU A 322 15.76 21.11 -10.99
CA LEU A 322 16.03 20.76 -9.60
C LEU A 322 17.36 20.02 -9.46
N MET A 323 17.62 19.03 -10.30
CA MET A 323 18.84 18.23 -10.29
C MET A 323 20.08 19.10 -10.56
N LYS A 324 19.96 20.08 -11.48
CA LYS A 324 21.01 21.06 -11.72
C LYS A 324 21.26 21.95 -10.50
N ALA A 325 20.20 22.39 -9.81
CA ALA A 325 20.31 23.25 -8.61
C ALA A 325 21.03 22.55 -7.46
N ILE A 326 20.83 21.24 -7.28
CA ILE A 326 21.49 20.45 -6.23
C ILE A 326 22.87 19.88 -6.66
N GLY A 327 23.30 20.13 -7.90
CA GLY A 327 24.56 19.62 -8.43
C GLY A 327 24.58 18.12 -8.73
N ALA A 328 23.42 17.49 -8.93
CA ALA A 328 23.33 16.09 -9.31
C ALA A 328 23.65 15.89 -10.80
N THR A 329 24.31 14.78 -11.12
CA THR A 329 24.68 14.42 -12.49
C THR A 329 23.81 13.29 -13.00
N LEU A 330 23.34 13.42 -14.24
CA LEU A 330 22.60 12.35 -14.90
C LEU A 330 23.58 11.25 -15.32
N ILE A 331 23.32 10.02 -14.90
CA ILE A 331 24.03 8.82 -15.36
C ILE A 331 23.09 7.95 -16.19
N GLU A 332 23.64 7.37 -17.25
CA GLU A 332 22.97 6.37 -18.09
C GLU A 332 21.57 6.82 -18.59
N GLU A 333 21.38 8.13 -18.76
CA GLU A 333 20.15 8.78 -19.23
C GLU A 333 18.90 8.55 -18.39
N GLN A 334 19.03 8.08 -17.15
CA GLN A 334 17.87 7.72 -16.31
C GLN A 334 17.94 8.24 -14.88
N ASP A 335 19.05 8.02 -14.20
CA ASP A 335 19.17 8.31 -12.77
C ASP A 335 20.07 9.51 -12.53
N TYR A 336 19.74 10.29 -11.51
CA TYR A 336 20.60 11.35 -11.03
C TYR A 336 21.41 10.86 -9.84
N VAL A 337 22.72 11.14 -9.85
CA VAL A 337 23.62 10.75 -8.77
C VAL A 337 24.40 11.94 -8.22
N VAL A 338 24.88 11.76 -7.00
CA VAL A 338 25.71 12.70 -6.26
C VAL A 338 26.92 11.97 -5.68
N GLU A 339 27.95 12.72 -5.29
CA GLU A 339 29.05 12.15 -4.52
C GLU A 339 28.57 11.74 -3.12
N CYS A 340 28.67 10.46 -2.78
CA CYS A 340 28.21 9.91 -1.50
C CYS A 340 28.76 10.67 -0.28
N LYS A 341 30.04 11.07 -0.35
CA LYS A 341 30.69 11.84 0.71
C LYS A 341 30.10 13.24 0.93
N LYS A 342 29.39 13.79 -0.06
CA LYS A 342 28.83 15.15 -0.02
C LYS A 342 27.33 15.17 0.28
N ILE A 343 26.70 14.03 0.58
CA ILE A 343 25.25 13.96 0.85
C ILE A 343 24.80 14.94 1.95
N HIS A 344 25.60 15.05 3.02
CA HIS A 344 25.30 15.95 4.14
C HIS A 344 25.44 17.45 3.79
N LEU A 345 26.04 17.78 2.64
CA LEU A 345 26.20 19.15 2.13
C LEU A 345 25.15 19.52 1.09
N LEU A 346 24.29 18.58 0.68
CA LEU A 346 23.26 18.86 -0.30
C LEU A 346 22.19 19.78 0.29
N PRO A 347 21.64 20.70 -0.51
CA PRO A 347 20.67 21.66 -0.04
C PRO A 347 19.35 20.98 0.35
N SER A 348 18.60 21.62 1.23
CA SER A 348 17.27 21.14 1.61
C SER A 348 16.27 21.41 0.48
N ILE A 349 15.39 20.45 0.19
CA ILE A 349 14.30 20.59 -0.77
C ILE A 349 13.00 20.65 0.01
N SER A 350 12.16 21.66 -0.20
CA SER A 350 10.91 21.82 0.54
C SER A 350 9.67 21.84 -0.35
N PHE A 351 8.61 21.19 0.12
CA PHE A 351 7.29 21.18 -0.49
C PHE A 351 6.33 22.03 0.35
N HIS A 352 5.69 23.02 -0.26
CA HIS A 352 4.74 23.90 0.40
C HIS A 352 3.31 23.38 0.23
N LEU A 353 2.81 22.70 1.25
CA LEU A 353 1.51 22.04 1.25
C LEU A 353 0.60 22.71 2.29
N GLY A 354 -0.46 23.38 1.82
CA GLY A 354 -1.34 24.16 2.69
C GLY A 354 -0.63 25.36 3.31
N GLU A 355 -0.56 25.41 4.64
CA GLU A 355 0.18 26.44 5.40
C GLU A 355 1.53 25.93 5.93
N LYS A 356 1.87 24.67 5.64
CA LYS A 356 3.07 24.02 6.13
C LYS A 356 4.10 23.79 5.04
N THR A 357 5.36 23.80 5.47
CA THR A 357 6.51 23.48 4.64
C THR A 357 7.08 22.14 5.11
N TYR A 358 7.21 21.21 4.17
CA TYR A 358 7.73 19.87 4.37
C TYR A 358 9.11 19.77 3.72
N THR A 359 10.16 19.79 4.54
CA THR A 359 11.55 19.87 4.12
C THR A 359 12.29 18.54 4.20
N LEU A 360 12.87 18.12 3.08
CA LEU A 360 13.76 16.97 2.96
C LEU A 360 15.21 17.46 2.96
N SER A 361 16.01 16.96 3.90
CA SER A 361 17.46 17.16 3.90
C SER A 361 18.15 16.28 2.87
N GLY A 362 19.42 16.56 2.53
CA GLY A 362 20.23 15.74 1.63
C GLY A 362 20.12 14.22 1.86
N PRO A 363 20.37 13.71 3.09
CA PRO A 363 20.20 12.29 3.40
C PRO A 363 18.76 11.76 3.25
N ALA A 364 17.74 12.62 3.26
CA ALA A 364 16.35 12.23 3.12
C ALA A 364 15.96 11.81 1.71
N TYR A 365 16.57 12.42 0.69
CA TYR A 365 16.23 12.17 -0.71
C TYR A 365 17.34 11.48 -1.50
N VAL A 366 18.39 10.97 -0.85
CA VAL A 366 19.46 10.20 -1.49
C VAL A 366 19.43 8.75 -0.98
N LEU A 367 19.38 7.81 -1.92
CA LEU A 367 19.49 6.38 -1.67
C LEU A 367 20.93 5.93 -1.92
N GLN A 368 21.56 5.39 -0.88
CA GLN A 368 22.90 4.83 -0.96
C GLN A 368 22.82 3.34 -1.33
N HIS A 369 23.53 2.96 -2.38
CA HIS A 369 23.64 1.59 -2.86
C HIS A 369 25.12 1.21 -2.96
N SER A 370 25.43 -0.08 -2.75
CA SER A 370 26.75 -0.63 -3.06
C SER A 370 26.67 -1.36 -4.39
N ASP A 371 27.43 -0.90 -5.38
CA ASP A 371 27.53 -1.47 -6.71
C ASP A 371 28.97 -1.96 -6.95
N TYR A 372 29.18 -3.28 -6.96
CA TYR A 372 30.50 -3.91 -7.12
C TYR A 372 31.62 -3.33 -6.23
N GLY A 373 31.29 -2.96 -4.99
CA GLY A 373 32.24 -2.35 -4.05
C GLY A 373 32.48 -0.84 -4.25
N LYS A 374 31.78 -0.21 -5.20
CA LYS A 374 31.66 1.25 -5.31
C LYS A 374 30.35 1.71 -4.68
N GLU A 375 30.42 2.80 -3.94
CA GLU A 375 29.24 3.43 -3.36
C GLU A 375 28.58 4.29 -4.43
N LEU A 376 27.31 4.00 -4.77
CA LEU A 376 26.49 4.75 -5.70
C LEU A 376 25.38 5.45 -4.93
N CYS A 377 25.28 6.77 -5.07
CA CYS A 377 24.32 7.56 -4.33
C CYS A 377 23.33 8.22 -5.29
N VAL A 378 22.18 7.57 -5.41
CA VAL A 378 21.10 7.92 -6.34
C VAL A 378 20.17 8.92 -5.66
N VAL A 379 19.88 10.02 -6.34
CA VAL A 379 18.87 10.98 -5.93
C VAL A 379 17.49 10.40 -6.25
N ALA A 380 16.63 10.28 -5.24
CA ALA A 380 15.31 9.66 -5.34
C ALA A 380 14.24 10.58 -5.98
N PHE A 381 14.62 11.20 -7.09
CA PHE A 381 13.75 12.01 -7.92
C PHE A 381 13.71 11.47 -9.35
N SER A 382 12.52 11.45 -9.95
CA SER A 382 12.34 11.04 -11.34
C SER A 382 11.50 12.06 -12.11
N GLY A 383 11.81 12.25 -13.39
CA GLY A 383 11.05 13.12 -14.29
C GLY A 383 10.04 12.34 -15.12
N ILE A 384 8.75 12.62 -14.96
CA ILE A 384 7.67 12.05 -15.78
C ILE A 384 6.68 13.15 -16.15
N ASP A 385 6.36 13.25 -17.44
CA ASP A 385 5.37 14.20 -17.95
C ASP A 385 4.00 13.53 -18.05
N VAL A 386 3.13 13.77 -17.07
CA VAL A 386 1.74 13.31 -17.11
C VAL A 386 0.93 14.23 -18.03
N PRO A 387 0.26 13.71 -19.07
CA PRO A 387 -0.54 14.53 -19.96
C PRO A 387 -1.83 15.06 -19.30
N PRO A 388 -2.42 16.14 -19.83
CA PRO A 388 -3.78 16.55 -19.47
C PRO A 388 -4.80 15.42 -19.70
N PRO A 389 -5.90 15.34 -18.90
CA PRO A 389 -6.35 16.32 -17.91
C PRO A 389 -5.83 16.04 -16.48
N LEU A 390 -4.91 15.09 -16.30
CA LEU A 390 -4.39 14.72 -14.97
C LEU A 390 -3.14 15.51 -14.58
N GLY A 391 -2.25 15.77 -15.54
CA GLY A 391 -1.03 16.56 -15.31
C GLY A 391 -1.13 18.02 -15.75
N PRO A 392 -0.10 18.83 -15.45
CA PRO A 392 1.15 18.46 -14.80
C PRO A 392 0.98 18.12 -13.31
N LEU A 393 1.64 17.06 -12.85
CA LEU A 393 1.42 16.46 -11.53
C LEU A 393 2.74 16.04 -10.88
N TRP A 394 2.87 16.29 -9.58
CA TRP A 394 3.92 15.71 -8.74
C TRP A 394 3.42 14.43 -8.05
N PHE A 395 4.32 13.52 -7.73
CA PHE A 395 4.05 12.32 -6.95
C PHE A 395 4.96 12.32 -5.73
N LEU A 396 4.37 12.30 -4.54
CA LEU A 396 5.05 12.18 -3.27
C LEU A 396 5.09 10.70 -2.88
N GLY A 397 6.18 10.03 -3.28
CA GLY A 397 6.39 8.60 -3.05
C GLY A 397 6.95 8.25 -1.66
N ALA A 398 7.42 7.01 -1.50
CA ALA A 398 7.98 6.48 -0.25
C ALA A 398 9.14 7.32 0.31
N THR A 399 9.90 8.03 -0.53
CA THR A 399 10.94 8.98 -0.11
C THR A 399 10.36 10.11 0.76
N PHE A 400 9.20 10.65 0.38
CA PHE A 400 8.49 11.67 1.16
C PHE A 400 7.80 11.04 2.38
N ILE A 401 7.10 9.92 2.19
CA ILE A 401 6.33 9.24 3.24
C ILE A 401 7.25 8.68 4.35
N GLY A 402 8.47 8.27 4.01
CA GLY A 402 9.48 7.86 5.00
C GLY A 402 10.03 9.01 5.86
N GLN A 403 9.73 10.26 5.52
CA GLN A 403 9.97 11.43 6.39
C GLN A 403 8.71 11.93 7.07
N TYR A 404 7.57 11.72 6.43
CA TYR A 404 6.28 12.19 6.92
C TYR A 404 5.31 11.02 6.99
N TYR A 405 5.10 10.54 8.22
CA TYR A 405 4.06 9.56 8.51
C TYR A 405 2.74 10.09 7.94
N THR A 406 2.09 9.27 7.13
CA THR A 406 0.97 9.71 6.28
C THR A 406 -0.29 8.97 6.65
N GLU A 407 -1.37 9.71 6.92
CA GLU A 407 -2.72 9.18 7.13
C GLU A 407 -3.62 9.57 5.95
N PHE A 408 -4.33 8.60 5.40
CA PHE A 408 -5.30 8.74 4.33
C PHE A 408 -6.71 8.61 4.92
N ASP A 409 -7.45 9.70 4.96
CA ASP A 409 -8.75 9.80 5.63
C ASP A 409 -9.88 9.78 4.58
N ARG A 410 -10.54 8.62 4.46
CA ARG A 410 -11.67 8.43 3.53
C ARG A 410 -12.97 9.03 4.04
N GLU A 411 -13.12 9.24 5.35
CA GLU A 411 -14.33 9.86 5.92
C GLU A 411 -14.40 11.34 5.54
N ASN A 412 -13.28 12.04 5.71
CA ASN A 412 -13.22 13.49 5.53
C ASN A 412 -12.54 13.91 4.22
N ASN A 413 -12.20 12.96 3.35
CA ASN A 413 -11.58 13.18 2.04
C ASN A 413 -10.34 14.09 2.13
N ARG A 414 -9.37 13.68 2.95
CA ARG A 414 -8.16 14.46 3.27
C ARG A 414 -6.96 13.56 3.54
N ILE A 415 -5.76 14.14 3.46
CA ILE A 415 -4.50 13.46 3.78
C ILE A 415 -3.83 14.23 4.91
N GLY A 416 -3.39 13.50 5.94
CA GLY A 416 -2.68 14.03 7.09
C GLY A 416 -1.21 13.67 7.06
N PHE A 417 -0.34 14.63 7.40
CA PHE A 417 1.08 14.37 7.59
C PHE A 417 1.56 14.76 8.99
N ALA A 418 2.39 13.91 9.59
CA ALA A 418 3.15 14.18 10.81
C ALA A 418 4.62 13.78 10.59
N THR A 419 5.55 14.31 11.40
CA THR A 419 6.97 13.97 11.26
C THR A 419 7.18 12.51 11.67
N SER A 420 7.69 11.68 10.74
CA SER A 420 8.00 10.28 11.02
C SER A 420 9.17 10.16 12.01
N LEU A 421 9.10 9.17 12.90
CA LEU A 421 10.18 8.79 13.80
C LEU A 421 11.24 7.91 13.14
#